data_AF-A0A0A2WT64-F1
#
_entry.id   AF-A0A0A2WT64-F1
#
_cell.length_a   1.000
_cell.length_b   1.000
_cell.length_c   1.000
_cell.angle_alpha   90.00
_cell.angle_beta   90.00
_cell.angle_gamma   90.00
#
_symmetry.space_group_name_H-M   'P 1'
#
loop_
_entity.id
_entity.type
_entity.pdbx_description
1 polymer ?
#
loop_
_entity_poly.entity_id
_entity_poly.type
_entity_poly.pdbx_seq_one_letter_code
_entity_poly.pdbx_strand_id
1 'polypeptide(L)'
;MKVLSPHIALYRLFDLADEIDLSRLAIPRLRLSRPRLGAVRYETPPAQIELGVRSVEGVSGLLLARLYEFGVASLSFRVHLGEEVEWEAFVEKALSLPEEPVWEGFFLAELAALEPYLKGALLRPEAEWGQEEFTVYHALGLEGTPASQAPLDLTPLWMGAREEFAPEVRREMDRYRYSYSTEDLALLGFDRVLILDSEGIWDIADLVEFVHAQLLELSYYDRVLAQELEAIPSLLRPGGFFSYGRLQRLRRRLMGRHAEIADVKARMEGALRITEDLFYAKIYRAALELYGAHELERSVEEKLRVLEATYAMVTEEVVHLRSQAVEVGILALIAFEVLRALL
;
A
#
# COMPACT_ATOMS: atom_id res chain seq x y z
N MET A 1 34.59 -0.24 -15.17
CA MET A 1 33.37 -0.06 -15.99
C MET A 1 32.51 0.90 -15.20
N LYS A 2 32.02 1.94 -15.87
CA LYS A 2 31.33 3.04 -15.19
C LYS A 2 29.82 2.95 -15.34
N VAL A 3 29.15 3.42 -14.30
CA VAL A 3 27.72 3.67 -14.24
C VAL A 3 27.51 5.15 -14.52
N LEU A 4 26.58 5.45 -15.43
CA LEU A 4 26.30 6.81 -15.86
C LEU A 4 25.17 7.40 -15.00
N SER A 5 25.39 8.59 -14.46
CA SER A 5 24.45 9.34 -13.62
C SER A 5 23.72 8.49 -12.54
N PRO A 6 24.41 7.66 -11.72
CA PRO A 6 23.73 6.83 -10.74
C PRO A 6 23.07 7.64 -9.62
N HIS A 7 21.91 7.15 -9.21
CA HIS A 7 21.10 7.62 -8.11
C HIS A 7 20.78 6.47 -7.16
N ILE A 8 20.75 6.76 -5.87
CA ILE A 8 20.17 5.89 -4.85
C ILE A 8 18.99 6.63 -4.24
N ALA A 9 17.80 6.06 -4.34
CA ALA A 9 16.59 6.60 -3.75
C ALA A 9 16.12 5.72 -2.60
N LEU A 10 16.06 6.31 -1.41
CA LEU A 10 15.54 5.67 -0.21
C LEU A 10 14.06 6.00 -0.10
N TYR A 11 13.20 4.99 -0.01
CA TYR A 11 11.76 5.14 0.13
C TYR A 11 11.30 4.78 1.53
N ARG A 12 10.38 5.58 2.08
CA ARG A 12 9.61 5.28 3.29
C ARG A 12 8.15 5.62 3.05
N LEU A 13 7.27 4.67 3.25
CA LEU A 13 5.84 4.83 3.08
C LEU A 13 5.16 4.66 4.42
N PHE A 14 4.17 5.50 4.69
CA PHE A 14 3.45 5.57 5.96
C PHE A 14 1.96 5.52 5.71
N ASP A 15 1.26 4.67 6.44
CA ASP A 15 -0.19 4.62 6.52
C ASP A 15 -0.68 5.67 7.55
N LEU A 16 -1.19 6.81 7.08
CA LEU A 16 -1.48 7.96 7.95
C LEU A 16 -2.94 8.02 8.43
N ALA A 17 -3.87 7.52 7.61
CA ALA A 17 -5.30 7.69 7.80
C ALA A 17 -6.06 6.74 6.88
N ASP A 18 -7.35 6.53 7.11
CA ASP A 18 -8.19 5.80 6.14
C ASP A 18 -8.17 6.44 4.75
N GLU A 19 -8.22 7.77 4.71
CA GLU A 19 -8.21 8.53 3.46
C GLU A 19 -7.51 9.89 3.61
N ILE A 20 -6.90 10.34 2.51
CA ILE A 20 -6.40 11.70 2.36
C ILE A 20 -7.25 12.42 1.32
N ASP A 21 -8.01 13.42 1.75
CA ASP A 21 -8.78 14.27 0.83
C ASP A 21 -7.83 15.20 0.06
N LEU A 22 -7.34 14.72 -1.09
CA LEU A 22 -6.42 15.44 -1.97
C LEU A 22 -7.03 16.74 -2.54
N SER A 23 -8.34 16.96 -2.43
CA SER A 23 -8.98 18.22 -2.85
C SER A 23 -8.80 19.36 -1.84
N ARG A 24 -8.56 19.03 -0.57
CA ARG A 24 -8.30 20.00 0.50
C ARG A 24 -6.85 20.48 0.54
N LEU A 25 -5.98 19.81 -0.20
CA LEU A 25 -4.59 20.18 -0.33
C LEU A 25 -4.42 21.25 -1.40
N ALA A 26 -3.80 22.38 -1.04
CA ALA A 26 -3.43 23.43 -1.98
C ALA A 26 -2.11 23.09 -2.71
N ILE A 27 -2.00 21.88 -3.25
CA ILE A 27 -0.79 21.31 -3.83
C ILE A 27 -1.04 20.95 -5.31
N PRO A 28 -0.06 21.13 -6.20
CA PRO A 28 -0.18 20.59 -7.55
C PRO A 28 -0.39 19.07 -7.53
N ARG A 29 -1.53 18.60 -8.05
CA ARG A 29 -1.71 17.17 -8.36
C ARG A 29 -0.68 16.75 -9.40
N LEU A 30 -0.12 15.54 -9.27
CA LEU A 30 0.88 15.02 -10.19
C LEU A 30 0.43 15.27 -11.64
N ARG A 31 1.11 16.19 -12.33
CA ARG A 31 1.02 16.27 -13.78
C ARG A 31 2.02 15.28 -14.31
N LEU A 32 1.55 14.10 -14.72
CA LEU A 32 2.35 13.18 -15.51
C LEU A 32 2.94 13.99 -16.67
N SER A 33 4.26 14.15 -16.66
CA SER A 33 4.96 14.88 -17.71
C SER A 33 4.83 14.07 -19.01
N ARG A 34 3.89 14.53 -19.85
CA ARG A 34 3.65 14.15 -21.25
C ARG A 34 2.98 12.79 -21.53
N PRO A 35 2.22 12.70 -22.65
CA PRO A 35 1.44 11.54 -23.06
C PRO A 35 2.32 10.46 -23.71
N ARG A 36 3.29 9.94 -22.97
CA ARG A 36 3.73 8.55 -23.16
C ARG A 36 3.05 7.75 -22.05
N LEU A 37 2.61 6.54 -22.37
CA LEU A 37 1.85 5.66 -21.50
C LEU A 37 2.56 5.51 -20.15
N GLY A 38 2.15 6.26 -19.13
CA GLY A 38 2.73 6.13 -17.79
C GLY A 38 2.55 4.71 -17.28
N ALA A 39 3.55 4.21 -16.54
CA ALA A 39 3.52 2.87 -15.98
C ALA A 39 2.34 2.60 -15.06
N VAL A 40 1.73 3.65 -14.50
CA VAL A 40 0.52 3.55 -13.67
C VAL A 40 -0.53 4.54 -14.18
N ARG A 41 -1.74 4.04 -14.46
CA ARG A 41 -2.92 4.89 -14.66
C ARG A 41 -3.72 4.92 -13.36
N TYR A 42 -3.75 6.09 -12.76
CA TYR A 42 -4.52 6.33 -11.55
C TYR A 42 -5.95 6.72 -11.90
N GLU A 43 -6.95 6.15 -11.20
CA GLU A 43 -8.31 6.70 -11.22
C GLU A 43 -8.32 8.10 -10.57
N THR A 44 -7.66 8.24 -9.42
CA THR A 44 -7.29 9.51 -8.82
C THR A 44 -5.76 9.63 -8.73
N PRO A 45 -5.12 10.52 -9.50
CA PRO A 45 -3.68 10.69 -9.46
C PRO A 45 -3.21 11.19 -8.09
N PRO A 46 -2.12 10.62 -7.53
CA PRO A 46 -1.61 11.06 -6.24
C PRO A 46 -1.12 12.51 -6.31
N ALA A 47 -1.14 13.19 -5.17
CA ALA A 47 -0.53 14.51 -5.06
C ALA A 47 0.98 14.36 -4.87
N GLN A 48 1.79 15.14 -5.59
CA GLN A 48 3.25 15.14 -5.44
C GLN A 48 3.72 16.50 -4.95
N ILE A 49 4.58 16.48 -3.94
CA ILE A 49 5.20 17.65 -3.34
C ILE A 49 6.72 17.49 -3.44
N GLU A 50 7.37 18.43 -4.10
CA GLU A 50 8.83 18.53 -4.02
C GLU A 50 9.20 19.29 -2.76
N LEU A 51 9.78 18.59 -1.78
CA LEU A 51 10.18 19.18 -0.50
C LEU A 51 11.53 19.88 -0.58
N GLY A 52 12.21 19.75 -1.72
CA GLY A 52 13.49 20.37 -2.04
C GLY A 52 14.68 19.52 -1.61
N VAL A 53 15.87 20.09 -1.76
CA VAL A 53 17.12 19.40 -1.40
C VAL A 53 17.27 19.38 0.12
N ARG A 54 17.64 18.21 0.65
CA ARG A 54 18.03 17.99 2.05
C ARG A 54 19.47 17.53 2.12
N SER A 55 20.13 17.83 3.23
CA SER A 55 21.47 17.33 3.55
C SER A 55 21.47 16.72 4.94
N VAL A 56 21.91 15.47 5.04
CA VAL A 56 21.93 14.65 6.25
C VAL A 56 23.27 13.94 6.31
N GLU A 57 24.04 14.15 7.39
CA GLU A 57 25.37 13.52 7.58
C GLU A 57 26.30 13.64 6.35
N GLY A 58 26.27 14.81 5.68
CA GLY A 58 27.09 15.07 4.49
C GLY A 58 26.56 14.47 3.18
N VAL A 59 25.48 13.69 3.22
CA VAL A 59 24.77 13.20 2.03
C VAL A 59 23.70 14.20 1.64
N SER A 60 23.69 14.64 0.38
CA SER A 60 22.68 15.57 -0.14
C SER A 60 21.82 14.90 -1.20
N GLY A 61 20.51 15.17 -1.17
CA GLY A 61 19.56 14.56 -2.09
C GLY A 61 18.26 15.35 -2.20
N LEU A 62 17.48 15.06 -3.24
CA LEU A 62 16.16 15.63 -3.44
C LEU A 62 15.14 14.83 -2.62
N LEU A 63 14.37 15.52 -1.78
CA LEU A 63 13.26 14.92 -1.03
C LEU A 63 11.94 15.20 -1.74
N LEU A 64 11.17 14.15 -2.00
CA LEU A 64 9.84 14.21 -2.59
C LEU A 64 8.85 13.52 -1.66
N ALA A 65 7.64 14.06 -1.58
CA ALA A 65 6.50 13.41 -0.95
C ALA A 65 5.41 13.13 -1.98
N ARG A 66 4.84 11.94 -1.93
CA ARG A 66 3.68 11.54 -2.73
C ARG A 66 2.56 11.09 -1.80
N LEU A 67 1.37 11.62 -2.01
CA LEU A 67 0.19 11.38 -1.18
C LEU A 67 -0.87 10.65 -2.01
N TYR A 68 -1.26 9.48 -1.53
CA TYR A 68 -2.31 8.66 -2.11
C TYR A 68 -3.63 8.90 -1.39
N GLU A 69 -4.74 8.91 -2.13
CA GLU A 69 -6.06 9.21 -1.57
C GLU A 69 -6.52 8.17 -0.53
N PHE A 70 -6.01 6.95 -0.61
CA PHE A 70 -6.29 5.85 0.29
C PHE A 70 -5.43 5.86 1.57
N GLY A 71 -4.91 7.02 1.98
CA GLY A 71 -4.30 7.15 3.30
C GLY A 71 -2.77 7.16 3.36
N VAL A 72 -2.11 6.79 2.27
CA VAL A 72 -0.66 6.56 2.29
C VAL A 72 0.14 7.80 1.89
N ALA A 73 1.20 8.09 2.64
CA ALA A 73 2.23 9.05 2.28
C ALA A 73 3.56 8.34 2.02
N SER A 74 4.11 8.54 0.83
CA SER A 74 5.43 8.06 0.42
C SER A 74 6.43 9.21 0.44
N LEU A 75 7.55 9.03 1.12
CA LEU A 75 8.70 9.92 1.09
C LEU A 75 9.83 9.24 0.33
N SER A 76 10.42 9.94 -0.65
CA SER A 76 11.60 9.47 -1.38
C SER A 76 12.74 10.47 -1.29
N PHE A 77 13.90 10.00 -0.80
CA PHE A 77 15.12 10.79 -0.73
C PHE A 77 16.11 10.29 -1.77
N ARG A 78 16.30 11.08 -2.85
CA ARG A 78 17.08 10.70 -4.02
C ARG A 78 18.45 11.34 -3.99
N VAL A 79 19.48 10.52 -3.82
CA VAL A 79 20.89 10.92 -3.76
C VAL A 79 21.53 10.68 -5.11
N HIS A 80 22.01 11.75 -5.75
CA HIS A 80 22.79 11.67 -6.98
C HIS A 80 24.27 11.50 -6.64
N LEU A 81 24.93 10.49 -7.22
CA LEU A 81 26.31 10.14 -6.87
C LEU A 81 27.36 10.78 -7.80
N GLY A 82 26.93 11.42 -8.90
CA GLY A 82 27.78 12.05 -9.91
C GLY A 82 27.46 11.59 -11.33
N GLU A 83 28.06 12.23 -12.33
CA GLU A 83 27.81 11.93 -13.75
C GLU A 83 28.38 10.58 -14.21
N GLU A 84 29.51 10.18 -13.64
CA GLU A 84 30.20 8.93 -13.96
C GLU A 84 30.83 8.36 -12.69
N VAL A 85 30.46 7.13 -12.33
CA VAL A 85 30.95 6.45 -11.12
C VAL A 85 31.43 5.05 -11.48
N GLU A 86 32.58 4.63 -10.95
CA GLU A 86 33.05 3.25 -11.13
C GLU A 86 32.08 2.26 -10.48
N TRP A 87 31.78 1.14 -11.15
CA TRP A 87 30.83 0.14 -10.70
C TRP A 87 31.03 -0.30 -9.24
N GLU A 88 32.28 -0.58 -8.85
CA GLU A 88 32.57 -1.04 -7.49
C GLU A 88 32.28 0.04 -6.43
N ALA A 89 32.56 1.31 -6.74
CA ALA A 89 32.24 2.43 -5.86
C ALA A 89 30.73 2.67 -5.77
N PHE A 90 30.00 2.48 -6.88
CA PHE A 90 28.54 2.49 -6.89
C PHE A 90 27.97 1.39 -6.00
N VAL A 91 28.42 0.15 -6.14
CA VAL A 91 27.96 -0.97 -5.32
C VAL A 91 28.30 -0.74 -3.85
N GLU A 92 29.51 -0.29 -3.52
CA GLU A 92 29.87 0.04 -2.13
C GLU A 92 28.92 1.07 -1.53
N LYS A 93 28.59 2.13 -2.27
CA LYS A 93 27.66 3.15 -1.78
C LYS A 93 26.22 2.65 -1.72
N ALA A 94 25.79 1.85 -2.69
CA ALA A 94 24.46 1.25 -2.76
C ALA A 94 24.19 0.32 -1.57
N LEU A 95 25.20 -0.40 -1.09
CA LEU A 95 25.07 -1.30 0.05
C LEU A 95 25.24 -0.61 1.40
N SER A 96 26.06 0.44 1.49
CA SER A 96 26.30 1.15 2.76
C SER A 96 25.25 2.21 3.05
N LEU A 97 24.79 2.95 2.03
CA LEU A 97 23.92 4.09 2.24
C LEU A 97 22.59 3.70 2.91
N PRO A 98 21.82 2.69 2.45
CA PRO A 98 20.52 2.36 3.05
C PRO A 98 20.60 1.89 4.51
N GLU A 99 21.75 1.35 4.91
CA GLU A 99 21.98 0.75 6.24
C GLU A 99 22.35 1.79 7.32
N GLU A 100 22.52 3.06 6.94
CA GLU A 100 22.84 4.11 7.91
C GLU A 100 21.65 4.35 8.87
N PRO A 101 21.85 4.35 10.20
CA PRO A 101 20.76 4.45 11.17
C PRO A 101 20.06 5.82 11.20
N VAL A 102 20.62 6.81 10.50
CA VAL A 102 20.08 8.18 10.46
C VAL A 102 18.73 8.26 9.72
N TRP A 103 18.45 7.32 8.81
CA TRP A 103 17.30 7.42 7.93
C TRP A 103 15.97 7.32 8.66
N GLU A 104 15.85 6.45 9.66
CA GLU A 104 14.61 6.30 10.43
C GLU A 104 14.21 7.63 11.07
N GLY A 105 15.13 8.27 11.81
CA GLY A 105 14.90 9.57 12.43
C GLY A 105 14.69 10.69 11.41
N PHE A 106 15.40 10.67 10.29
CA PHE A 106 15.25 11.64 9.21
C PHE A 106 13.86 11.62 8.58
N PHE A 107 13.38 10.44 8.16
CA PHE A 107 12.06 10.31 7.52
C PHE A 107 10.92 10.61 8.49
N LEU A 108 11.02 10.19 9.75
CA LEU A 108 10.04 10.55 10.78
C LEU A 108 9.99 12.06 11.04
N ALA A 109 11.13 12.74 11.05
CA ALA A 109 11.18 14.19 11.22
C ALA A 109 10.57 14.94 10.02
N GLU A 110 10.85 14.50 8.79
CA GLU A 110 10.25 15.10 7.59
C GLU A 110 8.74 14.82 7.51
N LEU A 111 8.29 13.63 7.90
CA LEU A 111 6.86 13.33 8.02
C LEU A 111 6.17 14.24 9.04
N ALA A 112 6.76 14.41 10.23
CA ALA A 112 6.24 15.31 11.26
C ALA A 112 6.20 16.77 10.78
N ALA A 113 7.14 17.19 9.94
CA ALA A 113 7.12 18.52 9.32
C ALA A 113 5.99 18.69 8.29
N LEU A 114 5.50 17.61 7.68
CA LEU A 114 4.35 17.62 6.77
C LEU A 114 3.00 17.62 7.49
N GLU A 115 2.92 17.03 8.68
CA GLU A 115 1.67 16.83 9.43
C GLU A 115 0.78 18.09 9.55
N PRO A 116 1.31 19.30 9.82
CA PRO A 116 0.50 20.52 9.90
C PRO A 116 -0.24 20.86 8.59
N TYR A 117 0.34 20.50 7.45
CA TYR A 117 -0.24 20.72 6.12
C TYR A 117 -1.28 19.64 5.78
N LEU A 118 -1.14 18.45 6.34
CA LEU A 118 -2.03 17.31 6.09
C LEU A 118 -3.25 17.28 7.01
N LYS A 119 -3.18 17.86 8.21
CA LYS A 119 -4.21 17.75 9.27
C LYS A 119 -5.66 18.00 8.83
N GLY A 120 -5.89 18.93 7.88
CA GLY A 120 -7.24 19.23 7.37
C GLY A 120 -7.74 18.28 6.28
N ALA A 121 -6.84 17.48 5.69
CA ALA A 121 -7.08 16.52 4.62
C ALA A 121 -7.16 15.08 5.11
N LEU A 122 -6.53 14.74 6.25
CA LEU A 122 -6.60 13.38 6.83
C LEU A 122 -8.02 13.09 7.36
N LEU A 123 -8.64 12.03 6.84
CA LEU A 123 -9.94 11.53 7.28
C LEU A 123 -9.70 10.27 8.11
N ARG A 124 -10.08 10.31 9.40
CA ARG A 124 -9.83 9.23 10.37
C ARG A 124 -8.31 8.90 10.45
N PRO A 125 -7.50 9.81 11.02
CA PRO A 125 -6.07 9.56 11.18
C PRO A 125 -5.82 8.38 12.13
N GLU A 126 -4.83 7.56 11.78
CA GLU A 126 -4.46 6.38 12.53
C GLU A 126 -3.58 6.72 13.74
N ALA A 127 -3.71 5.93 14.81
CA ALA A 127 -2.88 6.05 16.01
C ALA A 127 -1.61 5.19 15.95
N GLU A 128 -1.64 4.09 15.19
CA GLU A 128 -0.52 3.20 14.92
C GLU A 128 -0.38 3.07 13.40
N TRP A 129 0.75 3.50 12.86
CA TRP A 129 0.99 3.53 11.41
C TRP A 129 1.69 2.25 10.96
N GLY A 130 1.22 1.68 9.85
CA GLY A 130 2.02 0.76 9.06
C GLY A 130 3.15 1.52 8.36
N GLN A 131 4.28 0.86 8.17
CA GLN A 131 5.40 1.40 7.40
C GLN A 131 5.91 0.36 6.42
N GLU A 132 6.18 0.81 5.19
CA GLU A 132 6.90 0.05 4.17
C GLU A 132 8.18 0.80 3.79
N GLU A 133 9.22 0.05 3.43
CA GLU A 133 10.48 0.62 2.99
C GLU A 133 11.10 -0.19 1.88
N PHE A 134 11.72 0.52 0.94
CA PHE A 134 12.52 -0.09 -0.12
C PHE A 134 13.55 0.91 -0.65
N THR A 135 14.51 0.41 -1.43
CA THR A 135 15.57 1.21 -2.04
C THR A 135 15.55 1.04 -3.55
N VAL A 136 15.68 2.13 -4.29
CA VAL A 136 15.83 2.11 -5.75
C VAL A 136 17.24 2.56 -6.12
N TYR A 137 17.91 1.71 -6.89
CA TYR A 137 19.14 1.99 -7.59
C TYR A 137 18.79 2.35 -9.03
N HIS A 138 19.05 3.58 -9.45
CA HIS A 138 18.73 4.04 -10.80
C HIS A 138 19.99 4.57 -11.48
N ALA A 139 20.22 4.24 -12.75
CA ALA A 139 21.31 4.83 -13.52
C ALA A 139 20.98 4.95 -15.00
N LEU A 140 21.63 5.92 -15.67
CA LEU A 140 21.51 6.19 -17.10
C LEU A 140 22.32 5.17 -17.94
N GLY A 141 22.19 3.88 -17.64
CA GLY A 141 22.93 2.79 -18.29
C GLY A 141 24.39 2.64 -17.85
N LEU A 142 25.14 1.85 -18.63
CA LEU A 142 26.54 1.50 -18.40
C LEU A 142 27.42 2.00 -19.54
N GLU A 143 28.63 2.43 -19.22
CA GLU A 143 29.58 2.90 -20.22
C GLU A 143 29.94 1.77 -21.21
N GLY A 144 29.61 1.98 -22.49
CA GLY A 144 30.05 1.12 -23.58
C GLY A 144 29.38 -0.25 -23.68
N THR A 145 28.30 -0.51 -22.94
CA THR A 145 27.57 -1.79 -23.00
C THR A 145 26.06 -1.59 -22.81
N PRO A 146 25.20 -2.26 -23.61
CA PRO A 146 23.75 -2.20 -23.42
C PRO A 146 23.34 -2.75 -22.05
N ALA A 147 22.42 -2.07 -21.37
CA ALA A 147 22.00 -2.43 -20.01
C ALA A 147 21.43 -3.86 -19.90
N SER A 148 20.69 -4.32 -20.92
CA SER A 148 20.12 -5.67 -20.96
C SER A 148 21.17 -6.79 -20.91
N GLN A 149 22.42 -6.50 -21.32
CA GLN A 149 23.54 -7.44 -21.40
C GLN A 149 24.68 -7.07 -20.45
N ALA A 150 24.39 -6.33 -19.37
CA ALA A 150 25.37 -5.94 -18.37
C ALA A 150 26.25 -7.15 -17.95
N PRO A 151 27.57 -7.15 -18.23
CA PRO A 151 28.48 -8.26 -17.92
C PRO A 151 28.93 -8.22 -16.45
N LEU A 152 28.07 -7.68 -15.58
CA LEU A 152 28.30 -7.39 -14.18
C LEU A 152 27.47 -8.33 -13.31
N ASP A 153 28.02 -8.64 -12.14
CA ASP A 153 27.26 -9.33 -11.11
C ASP A 153 26.31 -8.35 -10.41
N LEU A 154 25.01 -8.48 -10.67
CA LEU A 154 23.96 -7.66 -10.06
C LEU A 154 23.46 -8.25 -8.74
N THR A 155 23.85 -9.49 -8.41
CA THR A 155 23.37 -10.20 -7.21
C THR A 155 23.64 -9.44 -5.91
N PRO A 156 24.78 -8.74 -5.71
CA PRO A 156 24.99 -7.94 -4.50
C PRO A 156 23.94 -6.85 -4.29
N LEU A 157 23.59 -6.13 -5.37
CA LEU A 157 22.58 -5.08 -5.32
C LEU A 157 21.18 -5.65 -5.06
N TRP A 158 20.87 -6.79 -5.67
CA TRP A 158 19.60 -7.47 -5.48
C TRP A 158 19.44 -8.04 -4.07
N MET A 159 20.52 -8.60 -3.50
CA MET A 159 20.45 -9.36 -2.25
C MET A 159 20.55 -8.53 -0.99
N GLY A 160 21.29 -7.42 -0.98
CA GLY A 160 21.63 -6.84 0.32
C GLY A 160 23.09 -6.57 0.57
N ALA A 161 23.92 -7.44 0.03
CA ALA A 161 25.18 -7.80 0.68
C ALA A 161 26.24 -8.25 -0.34
N ARG A 162 27.50 -8.28 0.09
CA ARG A 162 28.59 -8.89 -0.66
C ARG A 162 28.91 -10.25 -0.07
N GLU A 163 28.45 -11.30 -0.73
CA GLU A 163 28.68 -12.69 -0.32
C GLU A 163 28.99 -13.58 -1.52
N GLU A 164 29.45 -14.80 -1.25
CA GLU A 164 29.54 -15.85 -2.26
C GLU A 164 28.15 -16.50 -2.43
N PHE A 165 27.37 -15.96 -3.36
CA PHE A 165 26.01 -16.44 -3.61
C PHE A 165 25.99 -17.78 -4.34
N ALA A 166 25.15 -18.69 -3.85
CA ALA A 166 24.89 -19.97 -4.50
C ALA A 166 24.29 -19.76 -5.90
N PRO A 167 24.53 -20.67 -6.87
CA PRO A 167 23.96 -20.58 -8.22
C PRO A 167 22.42 -20.48 -8.25
N GLU A 168 21.74 -21.03 -7.23
CA GLU A 168 20.30 -20.96 -7.03
C GLU A 168 19.81 -19.51 -6.90
N VAL A 169 20.52 -18.69 -6.13
CA VAL A 169 20.19 -17.27 -5.88
C VAL A 169 20.23 -16.50 -7.19
N ARG A 170 21.23 -16.77 -8.03
CA ARG A 170 21.38 -16.13 -9.35
C ARG A 170 20.25 -16.53 -10.30
N ARG A 171 19.87 -17.81 -10.32
CA ARG A 171 18.73 -18.29 -11.11
C ARG A 171 17.41 -17.69 -10.64
N GLU A 172 17.27 -17.44 -9.35
CA GLU A 172 16.10 -16.78 -8.78
C GLU A 172 16.03 -15.29 -9.15
N MET A 173 17.15 -14.56 -9.00
CA MET A 173 17.30 -13.18 -9.45
C MET A 173 16.88 -13.01 -10.92
N ASP A 174 17.30 -13.93 -11.80
CA ASP A 174 16.97 -13.89 -13.22
C ASP A 174 15.44 -13.98 -13.50
N ARG A 175 14.64 -14.53 -12.57
CA ARG A 175 13.17 -14.57 -12.71
C ARG A 175 12.53 -13.19 -12.61
N TYR A 176 13.15 -12.29 -11.85
CA TYR A 176 12.69 -10.93 -11.61
C TYR A 176 13.46 -9.89 -12.43
N ARG A 177 14.18 -10.35 -13.47
CA ARG A 177 14.92 -9.53 -14.42
C ARG A 177 14.04 -9.23 -15.65
N TYR A 178 13.81 -7.96 -15.94
CA TYR A 178 12.96 -7.49 -17.03
C TYR A 178 13.71 -6.50 -17.92
N SER A 179 13.57 -6.66 -19.23
CA SER A 179 14.10 -5.72 -20.22
C SER A 179 13.07 -5.52 -21.33
N TYR A 180 12.79 -4.26 -21.67
CA TYR A 180 11.93 -3.91 -22.81
C TYR A 180 12.75 -3.72 -24.09
N SER A 181 13.84 -2.96 -23.99
CA SER A 181 14.82 -2.72 -25.05
C SER A 181 16.19 -3.30 -24.67
N THR A 182 17.18 -3.18 -25.57
CA THR A 182 18.56 -3.54 -25.23
C THR A 182 19.20 -2.59 -24.23
N GLU A 183 18.67 -1.37 -24.15
CA GLU A 183 19.22 -0.28 -23.34
C GLU A 183 18.57 -0.17 -21.95
N ASP A 184 17.54 -0.98 -21.67
CA ASP A 184 16.82 -0.92 -20.41
C ASP A 184 16.82 -2.27 -19.66
N LEU A 185 16.98 -2.18 -18.35
CA LEU A 185 16.98 -3.29 -17.43
C LEU A 185 16.31 -2.88 -16.12
N ALA A 186 15.33 -3.65 -15.70
CA ALA A 186 14.74 -3.58 -14.38
C ALA A 186 14.94 -4.90 -13.67
N LEU A 187 15.34 -4.86 -12.41
CA LEU A 187 15.50 -6.02 -11.56
C LEU A 187 14.79 -5.76 -10.24
N LEU A 188 13.74 -6.54 -9.98
CA LEU A 188 12.94 -6.44 -8.77
C LEU A 188 13.49 -7.38 -7.70
N GLY A 189 13.81 -6.84 -6.53
CA GLY A 189 14.12 -7.57 -5.30
C GLY A 189 13.11 -7.26 -4.21
N PHE A 190 13.25 -7.94 -3.07
CA PHE A 190 12.28 -7.90 -1.98
C PHE A 190 12.13 -6.50 -1.35
N ASP A 191 13.25 -5.80 -1.16
CA ASP A 191 13.33 -4.44 -0.60
C ASP A 191 14.14 -3.50 -1.51
N ARG A 192 14.53 -3.97 -2.70
CA ARG A 192 15.50 -3.31 -3.58
C ARG A 192 15.08 -3.42 -5.03
N VAL A 193 15.23 -2.33 -5.77
CA VAL A 193 14.94 -2.29 -7.21
C VAL A 193 16.14 -1.71 -7.93
N LEU A 194 16.63 -2.38 -8.96
CA LEU A 194 17.64 -1.83 -9.86
C LEU A 194 17.00 -1.47 -11.20
N ILE A 195 17.22 -0.23 -11.64
CA ILE A 195 16.78 0.33 -12.90
C ILE A 195 18.02 0.86 -13.63
N LEU A 196 18.30 0.31 -14.79
CA LEU A 196 19.23 0.87 -15.75
C LEU A 196 18.42 1.22 -16.98
N ASP A 197 18.39 2.48 -17.39
CA ASP A 197 17.68 2.89 -18.59
C ASP A 197 18.41 4.05 -19.27
N SER A 198 18.08 4.30 -20.53
CA SER A 198 18.76 5.33 -21.33
C SER A 198 18.07 6.71 -21.30
N GLU A 199 16.83 6.80 -20.82
CA GLU A 199 16.04 8.04 -20.83
C GLU A 199 15.99 8.75 -19.46
N GLY A 200 16.53 8.12 -18.41
CA GLY A 200 16.50 8.59 -17.01
C GLY A 200 15.11 8.53 -16.39
N ILE A 201 14.31 7.53 -16.77
CA ILE A 201 12.88 7.45 -16.44
C ILE A 201 12.65 6.65 -15.15
N TRP A 202 11.92 7.26 -14.21
CA TRP A 202 11.60 6.68 -12.90
C TRP A 202 10.28 5.90 -12.84
N ASP A 203 9.66 5.62 -13.99
CA ASP A 203 8.34 4.97 -14.10
C ASP A 203 8.25 3.64 -13.34
N ILE A 204 9.31 2.82 -13.39
CA ILE A 204 9.35 1.53 -12.68
C ILE A 204 9.42 1.74 -11.17
N ALA A 205 10.16 2.75 -10.71
CA ALA A 205 10.21 3.12 -9.31
C ALA A 205 8.84 3.61 -8.82
N ASP A 206 8.16 4.46 -9.60
CA ASP A 206 6.81 4.94 -9.30
C ASP A 206 5.78 3.80 -9.26
N LEU A 207 5.94 2.79 -10.12
CA LEU A 207 5.11 1.58 -10.14
C LEU A 207 5.35 0.70 -8.91
N VAL A 208 6.61 0.47 -8.52
CA VAL A 208 6.94 -0.30 -7.30
C VAL A 208 6.45 0.45 -6.06
N GLU A 209 6.66 1.76 -5.99
CA GLU A 209 6.13 2.62 -4.93
C GLU A 209 4.60 2.49 -4.81
N PHE A 210 3.90 2.48 -5.93
CA PHE A 210 2.45 2.28 -5.94
C PHE A 210 2.06 0.91 -5.38
N VAL A 211 2.79 -0.16 -5.72
CA VAL A 211 2.53 -1.49 -5.15
C VAL A 211 2.76 -1.52 -3.64
N HIS A 212 3.84 -0.91 -3.12
CA HIS A 212 4.02 -0.80 -1.67
C HIS A 212 2.92 0.03 -1.00
N ALA A 213 2.43 1.09 -1.65
CA ALA A 213 1.30 1.85 -1.14
C ALA A 213 0.02 0.99 -1.06
N GLN A 214 -0.22 0.12 -2.04
CA GLN A 214 -1.33 -0.84 -2.00
C GLN A 214 -1.16 -1.91 -0.92
N LEU A 215 0.07 -2.37 -0.66
CA LEU A 215 0.34 -3.29 0.45
C LEU A 215 -0.01 -2.68 1.80
N LEU A 216 0.33 -1.41 2.01
CA LEU A 216 -0.07 -0.67 3.21
C LEU A 216 -1.60 -0.57 3.33
N GLU A 217 -2.29 -0.23 2.25
CA GLU A 217 -3.76 -0.17 2.22
C GLU A 217 -4.39 -1.53 2.56
N LEU A 218 -3.91 -2.61 1.94
CA LEU A 218 -4.37 -3.96 2.22
C LEU A 218 -4.07 -4.37 3.67
N SER A 219 -2.91 -4.01 4.21
CA SER A 219 -2.50 -4.32 5.58
C SER A 219 -3.36 -3.57 6.60
N TYR A 220 -3.68 -2.32 6.29
CA TYR A 220 -4.63 -1.50 7.05
C TYR A 220 -5.99 -2.20 7.12
N TYR A 221 -6.57 -2.57 5.98
CA TYR A 221 -7.88 -3.23 5.98
C TYR A 221 -7.86 -4.60 6.63
N ASP A 222 -6.76 -5.35 6.49
CA ASP A 222 -6.60 -6.63 7.19
C ASP A 222 -6.73 -6.46 8.71
N ARG A 223 -6.02 -5.46 9.26
CA ARG A 223 -6.05 -5.09 10.68
C ARG A 223 -7.43 -4.62 11.12
N VAL A 224 -8.06 -3.71 10.38
CA VAL A 224 -9.39 -3.17 10.70
C VAL A 224 -10.44 -4.29 10.74
N LEU A 225 -10.42 -5.17 9.74
CA LEU A 225 -11.36 -6.28 9.67
C LEU A 225 -11.12 -7.31 10.77
N ALA A 226 -9.86 -7.62 11.08
CA ALA A 226 -9.52 -8.49 12.21
C ALA A 226 -10.10 -7.94 13.53
N GLN A 227 -9.91 -6.66 13.82
CA GLN A 227 -10.45 -6.01 15.02
C GLN A 227 -11.98 -6.04 15.07
N GLU A 228 -12.65 -5.81 13.93
CA GLU A 228 -14.12 -5.90 13.87
C GLU A 228 -14.61 -7.34 14.10
N LEU A 229 -13.92 -8.34 13.55
CA LEU A 229 -14.25 -9.75 13.76
C LEU A 229 -14.05 -10.19 15.21
N GLU A 230 -12.98 -9.75 15.88
CA GLU A 230 -12.74 -10.05 17.30
C GLU A 230 -13.85 -9.49 18.22
N ALA A 231 -14.48 -8.38 17.84
CA ALA A 231 -15.56 -7.80 18.62
C ALA A 231 -16.85 -8.64 18.57
N ILE A 232 -17.07 -9.44 17.53
CA ILE A 232 -18.34 -10.16 17.26
C ILE A 232 -18.71 -11.14 18.38
N PRO A 233 -17.84 -12.06 18.85
CA PRO A 233 -18.21 -13.04 19.87
C PRO A 233 -18.72 -12.41 21.17
N SER A 234 -18.16 -11.25 21.56
CA SER A 234 -18.59 -10.53 22.76
C SER A 234 -20.02 -9.97 22.63
N LEU A 235 -20.43 -9.65 21.39
CA LEU A 235 -21.73 -9.06 21.07
C LEU A 235 -22.80 -10.14 20.85
N LEU A 236 -22.42 -11.36 20.46
CA LEU A 236 -23.30 -12.53 20.27
C LEU A 236 -23.58 -13.33 21.56
N ARG A 237 -23.04 -12.95 22.72
CA ARG A 237 -23.31 -13.67 23.98
C ARG A 237 -24.82 -13.71 24.31
N PRO A 238 -25.41 -14.89 24.56
CA PRO A 238 -26.84 -15.03 24.80
C PRO A 238 -27.26 -14.36 26.10
N GLY A 239 -28.33 -13.57 26.06
CA GLY A 239 -28.83 -12.83 27.22
C GLY A 239 -30.28 -12.36 27.08
N GLY A 240 -31.25 -13.28 27.16
CA GLY A 240 -32.69 -13.03 27.38
C GLY A 240 -33.35 -11.96 26.49
N PHE A 241 -34.51 -11.43 26.92
CA PHE A 241 -35.26 -10.34 26.23
C PHE A 241 -34.44 -9.04 26.01
N PHE A 242 -33.31 -8.87 26.71
CA PHE A 242 -32.37 -7.76 26.52
C PHE A 242 -31.41 -7.94 25.32
N SER A 243 -31.53 -9.05 24.58
CA SER A 243 -30.74 -9.34 23.38
C SER A 243 -31.14 -8.49 22.17
N TYR A 244 -32.42 -8.15 22.01
CA TYR A 244 -32.92 -7.40 20.84
C TYR A 244 -32.24 -6.03 20.67
N GLY A 245 -32.18 -5.25 21.75
CA GLY A 245 -31.51 -3.94 21.73
C GLY A 245 -29.99 -4.01 21.55
N ARG A 246 -29.38 -5.16 21.86
CA ARG A 246 -27.94 -5.42 21.63
C ARG A 246 -27.69 -5.83 20.18
N LEU A 247 -28.46 -6.78 19.66
CA LEU A 247 -28.42 -7.22 18.27
C LEU A 247 -28.77 -6.09 17.30
N GLN A 248 -29.72 -5.21 17.64
CA GLN A 248 -30.05 -4.03 16.85
C GLN A 248 -28.90 -3.01 16.81
N ARG A 249 -28.13 -2.87 17.91
CA ARG A 249 -26.92 -2.04 17.94
C ARG A 249 -25.79 -2.65 17.13
N LEU A 250 -25.57 -3.96 17.25
CA LEU A 250 -24.62 -4.70 16.42
C LEU A 250 -24.97 -4.58 14.94
N ARG A 251 -26.24 -4.79 14.57
CA ARG A 251 -26.72 -4.62 13.18
C ARG A 251 -26.46 -3.23 12.63
N ARG A 252 -26.69 -2.18 13.43
CA ARG A 252 -26.41 -0.79 13.01
C ARG A 252 -24.91 -0.53 12.84
N ARG A 253 -24.06 -1.06 13.73
CA ARG A 253 -22.59 -1.01 13.61
C ARG A 253 -22.13 -1.71 12.33
N LEU A 254 -22.60 -2.93 12.10
CA LEU A 254 -22.29 -3.71 10.92
C LEU A 254 -22.84 -3.06 9.62
N MET A 255 -24.02 -2.43 9.66
CA MET A 255 -24.55 -1.68 8.51
C MET A 255 -23.69 -0.47 8.13
N GLY A 256 -23.23 0.31 9.12
CA GLY A 256 -22.33 1.44 8.87
C GLY A 256 -21.01 0.98 8.23
N ARG A 257 -20.46 -0.11 8.74
CA ARG A 257 -19.25 -0.77 8.21
C ARG A 257 -19.47 -1.40 6.82
N HIS A 258 -20.67 -1.86 6.49
CA HIS A 258 -20.96 -2.50 5.19
C HIS A 258 -20.79 -1.56 3.98
N ALA A 259 -21.06 -0.26 4.15
CA ALA A 259 -20.77 0.72 3.10
C ALA A 259 -19.25 0.89 2.90
N GLU A 260 -18.50 0.96 4.00
CA GLU A 260 -17.04 1.03 3.98
C GLU A 260 -16.44 -0.23 3.34
N ILE A 261 -16.95 -1.42 3.67
CA ILE A 261 -16.56 -2.71 3.06
C ILE A 261 -16.76 -2.72 1.53
N ALA A 262 -17.88 -2.14 1.06
CA ALA A 262 -18.14 -2.04 -0.37
C ALA A 262 -17.14 -1.09 -1.06
N ASP A 263 -16.74 -0.01 -0.38
CA ASP A 263 -15.69 0.89 -0.86
C ASP A 263 -14.31 0.23 -0.85
N VAL A 264 -13.97 -0.56 0.19
CA VAL A 264 -12.73 -1.38 0.24
C VAL A 264 -12.66 -2.31 -0.95
N LYS A 265 -13.74 -3.07 -1.17
CA LYS A 265 -13.83 -4.02 -2.27
C LYS A 265 -13.75 -3.31 -3.63
N ALA A 266 -14.42 -2.17 -3.79
CA ALA A 266 -14.36 -1.39 -5.03
C ALA A 266 -12.94 -0.86 -5.31
N ARG A 267 -12.20 -0.43 -4.28
CA ARG A 267 -10.80 0.01 -4.39
C ARG A 267 -9.87 -1.13 -4.79
N MET A 268 -10.03 -2.30 -4.16
CA MET A 268 -9.30 -3.52 -4.52
C MET A 268 -9.55 -3.91 -5.99
N GLU A 269 -10.80 -3.84 -6.47
CA GLU A 269 -11.17 -4.17 -7.85
C GLU A 269 -10.73 -3.11 -8.88
N GLY A 270 -10.68 -1.82 -8.50
CA GLY A 270 -10.30 -0.70 -9.38
C GLY A 270 -8.80 -0.63 -9.70
N ALA A 271 -7.95 -1.04 -8.75
CA ALA A 271 -6.50 -1.12 -8.87
C ALA A 271 -5.98 -2.03 -10.01
N LEU A 272 -6.81 -2.91 -10.56
CA LEU A 272 -6.41 -3.89 -11.58
C LEU A 272 -6.58 -3.42 -13.03
N ARG A 273 -7.06 -2.20 -13.28
CA ARG A 273 -7.21 -1.62 -14.65
C ARG A 273 -5.96 -0.96 -15.19
N ILE A 274 -4.81 -1.29 -14.61
CA ILE A 274 -3.61 -0.49 -14.70
C ILE A 274 -2.68 -1.13 -15.74
N THR A 275 -2.24 -0.29 -16.69
CA THR A 275 -1.30 -0.50 -17.81
C THR A 275 -1.94 -0.90 -19.15
N GLU A 276 -1.87 0.03 -20.13
CA GLU A 276 -2.08 -0.29 -21.55
C GLU A 276 -0.81 -0.88 -22.19
N ASP A 277 0.33 -0.80 -21.49
CA ASP A 277 1.61 -1.36 -21.90
C ASP A 277 1.87 -2.72 -21.24
N LEU A 278 2.06 -3.74 -22.06
CA LEU A 278 2.35 -5.11 -21.64
C LEU A 278 3.62 -5.23 -20.79
N PHE A 279 4.61 -4.34 -20.98
CA PHE A 279 5.85 -4.35 -20.21
C PHE A 279 5.61 -3.96 -18.74
N TYR A 280 4.97 -2.80 -18.52
CA TYR A 280 4.64 -2.35 -17.18
C TYR A 280 3.63 -3.28 -16.50
N ALA A 281 2.69 -3.87 -17.26
CA ALA A 281 1.77 -4.88 -16.74
C ALA A 281 2.49 -6.08 -16.11
N LYS A 282 3.57 -6.55 -16.76
CA LYS A 282 4.36 -7.69 -16.28
C LYS A 282 5.11 -7.34 -15.00
N ILE A 283 5.76 -6.17 -14.96
CA ILE A 283 6.49 -5.70 -13.78
C ILE A 283 5.52 -5.51 -12.60
N TYR A 284 4.35 -4.91 -12.84
CA TYR A 284 3.32 -4.73 -11.81
C TYR A 284 2.87 -6.06 -11.21
N ARG A 285 2.53 -7.05 -12.05
CA ARG A 285 2.15 -8.39 -11.56
C ARG A 285 3.28 -9.08 -10.81
N ALA A 286 4.51 -8.95 -11.30
CA ALA A 286 5.67 -9.52 -10.63
C ALA A 286 5.93 -8.87 -9.27
N ALA A 287 5.74 -7.54 -9.15
CA ALA A 287 5.84 -6.82 -7.89
C ALA A 287 4.75 -7.26 -6.90
N LEU A 288 3.48 -7.35 -7.34
CA LEU A 288 2.38 -7.87 -6.51
C LEU A 288 2.65 -9.29 -5.99
N GLU A 289 3.18 -10.17 -6.84
CA GLU A 289 3.57 -11.53 -6.45
C GLU A 289 4.76 -11.53 -5.49
N LEU A 290 5.83 -10.79 -5.81
CA LEU A 290 7.07 -10.76 -5.03
C LEU A 290 6.85 -10.24 -3.61
N TYR A 291 5.98 -9.24 -3.45
CA TYR A 291 5.72 -8.61 -2.16
C TYR A 291 4.53 -9.22 -1.40
N GLY A 292 3.92 -10.29 -1.93
CA GLY A 292 2.86 -11.02 -1.23
C GLY A 292 1.51 -10.29 -1.18
N ALA A 293 1.24 -9.41 -2.14
CA ALA A 293 -0.01 -8.64 -2.17
C ALA A 293 -1.23 -9.54 -2.34
N HIS A 294 -1.11 -10.63 -3.11
CA HIS A 294 -2.22 -11.56 -3.38
C HIS A 294 -2.64 -12.37 -2.15
N GLU A 295 -1.69 -12.76 -1.30
CA GLU A 295 -1.98 -13.45 -0.03
C GLU A 295 -2.75 -12.53 0.92
N LEU A 296 -2.33 -11.27 0.99
CA LEU A 296 -2.95 -10.27 1.85
C LEU A 296 -4.34 -9.89 1.33
N GLU A 297 -4.47 -9.67 0.03
CA GLU A 297 -5.74 -9.45 -0.67
C GLU A 297 -6.74 -10.59 -0.35
N ARG A 298 -6.31 -11.85 -0.46
CA ARG A 298 -7.14 -13.01 -0.13
C ARG A 298 -7.56 -13.02 1.35
N SER A 299 -6.66 -12.64 2.25
CA SER A 299 -6.97 -12.56 3.69
C SER A 299 -8.05 -11.52 3.98
N VAL A 300 -7.95 -10.35 3.36
CA VAL A 300 -8.95 -9.28 3.42
C VAL A 300 -10.30 -9.78 2.88
N GLU A 301 -10.32 -10.39 1.69
CA GLU A 301 -11.55 -10.94 1.09
C GLU A 301 -12.24 -11.99 1.97
N GLU A 302 -11.47 -12.88 2.59
CA GLU A 302 -11.99 -13.90 3.51
C GLU A 302 -12.62 -13.25 4.74
N LYS A 303 -11.94 -12.28 5.36
CA LYS A 303 -12.45 -11.54 6.52
C LYS A 303 -13.71 -10.75 6.18
N LEU A 304 -13.75 -10.10 5.02
CA LEU A 304 -14.94 -9.42 4.49
C LEU A 304 -16.11 -10.37 4.37
N ARG A 305 -15.91 -11.55 3.76
CA ARG A 305 -16.96 -12.57 3.60
C ARG A 305 -17.53 -13.04 4.93
N VAL A 306 -16.67 -13.25 5.94
CA VAL A 306 -17.11 -13.65 7.30
C VAL A 306 -17.93 -12.53 7.96
N LEU A 307 -17.51 -11.28 7.79
CA LEU A 307 -18.19 -10.12 8.35
C LEU A 307 -19.59 -9.92 7.72
N GLU A 308 -19.68 -10.04 6.39
CA GLU A 308 -20.95 -10.01 5.64
C GLU A 308 -21.90 -11.13 6.07
N ALA A 309 -21.38 -12.37 6.20
CA ALA A 309 -22.17 -13.51 6.66
C ALA A 309 -22.70 -13.29 8.10
N THR A 310 -21.87 -12.72 8.98
CA THR A 310 -22.31 -12.37 10.34
C THR A 310 -23.39 -11.29 10.32
N TYR A 311 -23.24 -10.27 9.48
CA TYR A 311 -24.25 -9.23 9.33
C TYR A 311 -25.60 -9.78 8.86
N ALA A 312 -25.60 -10.67 7.86
CA ALA A 312 -26.81 -11.34 7.39
C ALA A 312 -27.48 -12.14 8.53
N MET A 313 -26.72 -12.99 9.24
CA MET A 313 -27.21 -13.78 10.37
C MET A 313 -27.82 -12.90 11.48
N VAL A 314 -27.11 -11.84 11.90
CA VAL A 314 -27.59 -10.90 12.93
C VAL A 314 -28.87 -10.20 12.48
N THR A 315 -28.97 -9.85 11.20
CA THR A 315 -30.16 -9.20 10.64
C THR A 315 -31.36 -10.13 10.65
N GLU A 316 -31.18 -11.39 10.25
CA GLU A 316 -32.22 -12.42 10.31
C GLU A 316 -32.73 -12.64 11.74
N GLU A 317 -31.82 -12.77 12.71
CA GLU A 317 -32.19 -12.94 14.13
C GLU A 317 -33.01 -11.75 14.66
N VAL A 318 -32.62 -10.52 14.32
CA VAL A 318 -33.39 -9.31 14.69
C VAL A 318 -34.79 -9.32 14.08
N VAL A 319 -34.93 -9.73 12.82
CA VAL A 319 -36.22 -9.82 12.14
C VAL A 319 -37.10 -10.89 12.79
N HIS A 320 -36.52 -12.05 13.12
CA HIS A 320 -37.21 -13.14 13.81
C HIS A 320 -37.71 -12.71 15.19
N LEU A 321 -36.86 -12.10 16.02
CA LEU A 321 -37.25 -11.56 17.33
C LEU A 321 -38.36 -10.52 17.21
N ARG A 322 -38.32 -9.64 16.20
CA ARG A 322 -39.39 -8.67 15.94
C ARG A 322 -40.72 -9.38 15.64
N SER A 323 -40.69 -10.43 14.82
CA SER A 323 -41.88 -11.22 14.48
C SER A 323 -42.45 -11.93 15.70
N GLN A 324 -41.61 -12.56 16.51
CA GLN A 324 -42.02 -13.21 17.75
C GLN A 324 -42.62 -12.21 18.76
N ALA A 325 -42.08 -10.99 18.87
CA ALA A 325 -42.64 -9.98 19.76
C ALA A 325 -44.06 -9.55 19.33
N VAL A 326 -44.29 -9.44 18.01
CA VAL A 326 -45.63 -9.17 17.45
C VAL A 326 -46.57 -10.33 17.75
N GLU A 327 -46.13 -11.57 17.56
CA GLU A 327 -46.93 -12.77 17.85
C GLU A 327 -47.32 -12.86 19.33
N VAL A 328 -46.36 -12.67 20.24
CA VAL A 328 -46.61 -12.62 21.69
C VAL A 328 -47.55 -11.46 22.04
N GLY A 329 -47.39 -10.30 21.40
CA GLY A 329 -48.29 -9.16 21.59
C GLY A 329 -49.74 -9.47 21.20
N ILE A 330 -49.94 -10.16 20.07
CA ILE A 330 -51.26 -10.61 19.61
C ILE A 330 -51.85 -11.63 20.60
N LEU A 331 -51.06 -12.64 21.02
CA LEU A 331 -51.49 -13.63 21.99
C LEU A 331 -51.86 -12.99 23.34
N ALA A 332 -51.11 -11.99 23.80
CA ALA A 332 -51.39 -11.25 25.03
C ALA A 332 -52.68 -10.42 24.93
N LEU A 333 -52.93 -9.78 23.78
CA LEU A 333 -54.18 -9.06 23.52
C LEU A 333 -55.39 -10.01 23.54
N ILE A 334 -55.28 -11.16 22.87
CA ILE A 334 -56.34 -12.19 22.86
C ILE A 334 -56.59 -12.70 24.30
N ALA A 335 -55.53 -13.02 25.04
CA ALA A 335 -55.66 -13.47 26.43
C ALA A 335 -56.32 -12.41 27.32
N PHE A 336 -55.96 -11.13 27.14
CA PHE A 336 -56.57 -10.03 27.85
C PHE A 336 -58.06 -9.90 27.55
N GLU A 337 -58.46 -9.95 26.27
CA GLU A 337 -59.87 -9.90 25.86
C GLU A 337 -60.69 -11.05 26.44
N VAL A 338 -60.16 -12.28 26.41
CA VAL A 338 -60.82 -13.46 26.99
C VAL A 338 -61.00 -13.29 28.50
N LEU A 339 -59.97 -12.83 29.22
CA LEU A 339 -60.06 -12.59 30.65
C LEU A 339 -61.13 -11.54 30.98
N ARG A 340 -61.20 -10.48 30.17
CA ARG A 340 -62.16 -9.38 30.30
C ARG A 340 -63.59 -9.74 29.92
N ALA A 341 -63.80 -10.85 29.21
CA ALA A 341 -65.12 -11.39 28.87
C ALA A 341 -65.63 -12.39 29.91
N LEU A 342 -64.73 -12.97 30.72
CA LEU A 342 -65.06 -13.92 31.79
C LEU A 342 -65.29 -13.25 33.16
N LEU A 343 -64.77 -12.03 33.35
CA LEU A 343 -65.07 -11.12 34.47
C LEU A 343 -66.27 -10.24 34.11
#